data_AF-A0A9D8GAW8-F1
#
_entry.id   AF-A0A9D8GAW8-F1
#
_cell.length_a   1.000
_cell.length_b   1.000
_cell.length_c   1.000
_cell.angle_alpha   90.00
_cell.angle_beta   90.00
_cell.angle_gamma   90.00
#
_symmetry.space_group_name_H-M   'P 1'
#
loop_
_entity.id
_entity.type
_entity.pdbx_description
1 polymer ?
#
loop_
_entity_poly.entity_id
_entity_poly.type
_entity_poly.pdbx_seq_one_letter_code
_entity_poly.pdbx_strand_id
1 'polypeptide(L)'
;MTASETLAVGRRQWLIAIAACATPIGHAQPSQVPAKPSAMASLERFLSQVQSASVQVGLRQIRRDGEVGRLGKASLQFQRPDRFRWDSGSPSDQLVLADGESLWIYDRDLEQVTVRPLNTALEGLPPGLLIGPDRLLSKFRFEALPDQGGLQWLRATPIERQGLTEHISLGFSQAMPQVMQITDLGGRGMRYEFSNWQLGPVAASQFRFVMPKSVDLIRMAR
;
A
#
# COMPACT_ATOMS: atom_id res chain seq x y z
N MET A 1 70.71 77.68 -4.61
CA MET A 1 69.60 77.81 -3.64
C MET A 1 68.43 77.06 -4.27
N THR A 2 67.91 75.94 -3.79
CA THR A 2 67.96 75.23 -2.51
C THR A 2 67.48 73.79 -2.77
N ALA A 3 68.09 72.83 -2.03
CA ALA A 3 67.64 71.48 -1.61
C ALA A 3 66.86 70.58 -2.60
N SER A 4 67.39 69.41 -3.01
CA SER A 4 67.57 68.16 -2.23
C SER A 4 66.26 67.58 -1.69
N GLU A 5 65.81 66.44 -2.22
CA GLU A 5 65.65 65.21 -1.44
C GLU A 5 65.37 63.98 -2.35
N THR A 6 65.64 62.82 -1.78
CA THR A 6 66.23 61.62 -2.40
C THR A 6 65.27 60.42 -2.32
N LEU A 7 65.61 59.34 -3.04
CA LEU A 7 65.28 57.90 -2.82
C LEU A 7 64.02 57.38 -3.55
N ALA A 8 64.00 56.19 -4.17
CA ALA A 8 65.01 55.17 -4.44
C ALA A 8 64.48 54.17 -5.51
N VAL A 9 65.40 53.74 -6.38
CA VAL A 9 65.65 52.39 -6.94
C VAL A 9 64.53 51.34 -7.01
N GLY A 10 64.37 50.73 -8.20
CA GLY A 10 63.88 49.35 -8.33
C GLY A 10 63.66 48.87 -9.77
N ARG A 11 64.70 48.35 -10.44
CA ARG A 11 64.62 47.59 -11.72
C ARG A 11 64.22 46.14 -11.45
N ARG A 12 63.32 45.55 -12.28
CA ARG A 12 63.26 44.12 -12.68
C ARG A 12 62.04 43.91 -13.61
N GLN A 13 62.16 43.71 -14.93
CA GLN A 13 62.54 42.50 -15.70
C GLN A 13 61.57 41.29 -15.61
N TRP A 14 60.93 41.03 -16.78
CA TRP A 14 60.38 39.81 -17.40
C TRP A 14 59.22 39.01 -16.75
N LEU A 15 58.15 38.75 -17.53
CA LEU A 15 57.82 37.43 -18.12
C LEU A 15 56.50 37.49 -18.93
N ILE A 16 56.55 36.97 -20.16
CA ILE A 16 55.38 36.72 -21.03
C ILE A 16 54.68 35.46 -20.50
N ALA A 17 53.42 35.57 -20.11
CA ALA A 17 52.58 34.42 -19.76
C ALA A 17 51.79 33.99 -21.00
N ILE A 18 52.05 32.77 -21.48
CA ILE A 18 51.28 32.07 -22.52
C ILE A 18 49.93 31.67 -21.91
N ALA A 19 48.84 32.24 -22.41
CA ALA A 19 47.49 31.85 -22.04
C ALA A 19 47.12 30.53 -22.76
N ALA A 20 47.17 29.42 -22.02
CA ALA A 20 46.63 28.14 -22.49
C ALA A 20 45.10 28.16 -22.33
N CYS A 21 44.37 28.20 -23.45
CA CYS A 21 42.92 27.97 -23.48
C CYS A 21 42.63 26.51 -23.18
N ALA A 22 42.35 26.18 -21.92
CA ALA A 22 41.75 24.90 -21.55
C ALA A 22 40.24 24.97 -21.83
N THR A 23 39.79 24.28 -22.88
CA THR A 23 38.35 24.07 -23.14
C THR A 23 37.78 23.18 -22.02
N PRO A 24 36.73 23.59 -21.30
CA PRO A 24 36.09 22.72 -20.32
C PRO A 24 35.46 21.54 -21.07
N ILE A 25 35.94 20.33 -20.78
CA ILE A 25 35.28 19.09 -21.15
C ILE A 25 33.91 19.12 -20.47
N GLY A 26 32.85 19.25 -21.28
CA GLY A 26 31.47 19.16 -20.81
C GLY A 26 31.24 17.80 -20.17
N HIS A 27 31.14 17.76 -18.86
CA HIS A 27 30.68 16.58 -18.15
C HIS A 27 29.18 16.46 -18.47
N ALA A 28 28.84 15.57 -19.41
CA ALA A 28 27.47 15.14 -19.60
C ALA A 28 26.99 14.51 -18.29
N GLN A 29 26.24 15.26 -17.50
CA GLN A 29 25.62 14.77 -16.28
C GLN A 29 24.64 13.68 -16.70
N PRO A 30 24.80 12.42 -16.27
CA PRO A 30 23.89 11.36 -16.66
C PRO A 30 22.48 11.77 -16.22
N SER A 31 21.58 11.92 -17.18
CA SER A 31 20.16 12.15 -16.93
C SER A 31 19.65 10.98 -16.09
N GLN A 32 19.48 11.22 -14.79
CA GLN A 32 18.90 10.24 -13.89
C GLN A 32 17.45 10.08 -14.31
N VAL A 33 17.16 9.03 -15.10
CA VAL A 33 15.80 8.55 -15.30
C VAL A 33 15.24 8.31 -13.89
N PRO A 34 14.11 8.95 -13.50
CA PRO A 34 13.58 8.77 -12.16
C PRO A 34 13.35 7.28 -11.92
N ALA A 35 14.07 6.73 -10.93
CA ALA A 35 13.94 5.33 -10.58
C ALA A 35 12.49 5.05 -10.17
N LYS A 36 11.89 4.01 -10.73
CA LYS A 36 10.58 3.52 -10.32
C LYS A 36 10.61 3.31 -8.79
N PRO A 37 9.66 3.84 -8.00
CA PRO A 37 9.65 3.67 -6.54
C PRO A 37 9.70 2.18 -6.19
N SER A 38 10.41 1.75 -5.14
CA SER A 38 10.39 0.33 -4.75
C SER A 38 8.96 -0.15 -4.39
N ALA A 39 8.72 -1.46 -4.38
CA ALA A 39 7.42 -2.00 -3.96
C ALA A 39 7.03 -1.57 -2.52
N MET A 40 8.03 -1.46 -1.64
CA MET A 40 7.85 -0.90 -0.29
C MET A 40 7.46 0.58 -0.32
N ALA A 41 8.16 1.40 -1.11
CA ALA A 41 7.82 2.82 -1.26
C ALA A 41 6.42 3.02 -1.87
N SER A 42 5.97 2.10 -2.73
CA SER A 42 4.60 2.06 -3.26
C SER A 42 3.58 1.77 -2.15
N LEU A 43 3.84 0.81 -1.25
CA LEU A 43 2.99 0.54 -0.09
C LEU A 43 2.92 1.77 0.84
N GLU A 44 4.06 2.34 1.23
CA GLU A 44 4.12 3.50 2.11
C GLU A 44 3.38 4.71 1.52
N ARG A 45 3.54 4.95 0.22
CA ARG A 45 2.81 6.00 -0.49
C ARG A 45 1.32 5.75 -0.49
N PHE A 46 0.86 4.52 -0.77
CA PHE A 46 -0.56 4.18 -0.72
C PHE A 46 -1.15 4.42 0.68
N LEU A 47 -0.46 3.94 1.72
CA LEU A 47 -0.92 4.04 3.10
C LEU A 47 -0.97 5.49 3.60
N SER A 48 -0.04 6.35 3.16
CA SER A 48 0.03 7.75 3.57
C SER A 48 -0.90 8.67 2.76
N GLN A 49 -0.98 8.48 1.44
CA GLN A 49 -1.66 9.44 0.55
C GLN A 49 -3.13 9.12 0.30
N VAL A 50 -3.52 7.85 0.34
CA VAL A 50 -4.92 7.48 0.22
C VAL A 50 -5.49 7.49 1.63
N GLN A 51 -6.53 8.27 1.91
CA GLN A 51 -7.20 8.24 3.22
C GLN A 51 -8.63 7.71 3.12
N SER A 52 -9.21 7.81 1.93
CA SER A 52 -10.52 7.27 1.61
C SER A 52 -10.57 6.90 0.13
N ALA A 53 -11.27 5.80 -0.16
CA ALA A 53 -11.52 5.35 -1.52
C ALA A 53 -12.68 4.36 -1.58
N SER A 54 -13.23 4.22 -2.79
CA SER A 54 -14.07 3.08 -3.21
C SER A 54 -13.35 2.28 -4.29
N VAL A 55 -13.43 0.95 -4.25
CA VAL A 55 -12.74 0.06 -5.19
C VAL A 55 -13.57 -1.20 -5.45
N GLN A 56 -13.50 -1.71 -6.68
CA GLN A 56 -14.10 -2.99 -7.07
C GLN A 56 -13.05 -4.10 -6.98
N VAL A 57 -13.45 -5.28 -6.52
CA VAL A 57 -12.53 -6.38 -6.23
C VAL A 57 -13.01 -7.67 -6.89
N GLY A 58 -12.19 -8.24 -7.76
CA GLY A 58 -12.36 -9.60 -8.28
C GLY A 58 -11.77 -10.62 -7.33
N LEU A 59 -12.49 -11.71 -7.04
CA LEU A 59 -12.04 -12.78 -6.15
C LEU A 59 -11.69 -14.02 -6.96
N ARG A 60 -10.54 -14.64 -6.68
CA ARG A 60 -10.12 -15.92 -7.27
C ARG A 60 -9.53 -16.85 -6.23
N GLN A 61 -9.74 -18.15 -6.43
CA GLN A 61 -9.10 -19.17 -5.60
C GLN A 61 -7.71 -19.49 -6.15
N ILE A 62 -6.77 -19.69 -5.26
CA ILE A 62 -5.46 -20.24 -5.58
C ILE A 62 -5.41 -21.65 -5.03
N ARG A 63 -4.99 -22.59 -5.87
CA ARG A 63 -4.68 -23.98 -5.49
C ARG A 63 -3.20 -24.22 -5.70
N ARG A 64 -2.71 -25.33 -5.17
CA ARG A 64 -1.29 -25.68 -5.21
C ARG A 64 -0.74 -25.80 -6.64
N ASP A 65 -1.59 -26.17 -7.59
CA ASP A 65 -1.32 -26.35 -9.01
C ASP A 65 -1.52 -25.08 -9.86
N GLY A 66 -1.99 -23.98 -9.25
CA GLY A 66 -2.21 -22.71 -9.93
C GLY A 66 -3.51 -22.01 -9.51
N GLU A 67 -3.82 -20.90 -10.16
CA GLU A 67 -5.09 -20.21 -9.93
C GLU A 67 -6.25 -21.00 -10.53
N VAL A 68 -7.26 -21.31 -9.71
CA VAL A 68 -8.44 -22.02 -10.19
C VAL A 68 -9.68 -21.16 -10.02
N GLY A 69 -10.09 -20.57 -11.13
CA GLY A 69 -11.43 -20.01 -11.33
C GLY A 69 -11.68 -18.67 -10.64
N ARG A 70 -12.49 -17.85 -11.32
CA ARG A 70 -13.11 -16.68 -10.71
C ARG A 70 -14.13 -17.17 -9.68
N LEU A 71 -13.97 -16.75 -8.43
CA LEU A 71 -14.89 -17.07 -7.34
C LEU A 71 -16.05 -16.08 -7.31
N GLY A 72 -15.77 -14.78 -7.42
CA GLY A 72 -16.82 -13.79 -7.25
C GLY A 72 -16.32 -12.37 -7.40
N LYS A 73 -17.13 -11.44 -6.93
CA LYS A 73 -16.82 -10.01 -6.89
C LYS A 73 -17.18 -9.45 -5.52
N ALA A 74 -16.46 -8.43 -5.13
CA ALA A 74 -16.77 -7.62 -3.97
C ALA A 74 -16.53 -6.15 -4.27
N SER A 75 -17.05 -5.30 -3.40
CA SER A 75 -16.66 -3.89 -3.35
C SER A 75 -16.06 -3.58 -1.98
N LEU A 76 -15.09 -2.68 -1.98
CA LEU A 76 -14.48 -2.16 -0.77
C LEU A 76 -14.60 -0.64 -0.77
N GLN A 77 -15.15 -0.10 0.31
CA GLN A 77 -15.07 1.31 0.64
C GLN A 77 -14.36 1.47 1.97
N PHE A 78 -13.52 2.48 2.11
CA PHE A 78 -12.88 2.75 3.39
C PHE A 78 -12.64 4.22 3.62
N GLN A 79 -12.55 4.56 4.90
CA GLN A 79 -12.07 5.83 5.41
C GLN A 79 -11.21 5.52 6.63
N ARG A 80 -9.91 5.81 6.52
CA ARG A 80 -8.95 5.55 7.59
C ARG A 80 -9.24 6.46 8.80
N PRO A 81 -8.91 6.00 10.02
CA PRO A 81 -8.21 4.74 10.31
C PRO A 81 -9.11 3.51 10.47
N ASP A 82 -10.41 3.68 10.71
CA ASP A 82 -11.23 2.68 11.39
C ASP A 82 -12.57 2.37 10.71
N ARG A 83 -12.88 3.01 9.59
CA ARG A 83 -14.12 2.77 8.84
C ARG A 83 -13.85 2.04 7.56
N PHE A 84 -14.58 0.94 7.35
CA PHE A 84 -14.63 0.28 6.07
C PHE A 84 -15.91 -0.50 5.86
N ARG A 85 -16.20 -0.79 4.60
CA ARG A 85 -17.29 -1.62 4.15
C ARG A 85 -16.77 -2.55 3.06
N TRP A 86 -16.82 -3.84 3.33
CA TRP A 86 -16.57 -4.90 2.36
C TRP A 86 -17.90 -5.59 2.08
N ASP A 87 -18.30 -5.60 0.82
CA ASP A 87 -19.54 -6.20 0.38
C ASP A 87 -19.23 -7.22 -0.71
N SER A 88 -19.25 -8.50 -0.39
CA SER A 88 -19.05 -9.59 -1.35
C SER A 88 -20.38 -10.15 -1.82
N GLY A 89 -20.48 -10.42 -3.12
CA GLY A 89 -21.60 -11.16 -3.69
C GLY A 89 -21.35 -12.66 -3.72
N SER A 90 -22.25 -13.38 -4.40
CA SER A 90 -22.17 -14.84 -4.57
C SER A 90 -20.80 -15.33 -5.06
N PRO A 91 -20.34 -16.51 -4.61
CA PRO A 91 -21.04 -17.52 -3.80
C PRO A 91 -20.89 -17.34 -2.28
N SER A 92 -20.34 -16.22 -1.80
CA SER A 92 -20.19 -15.95 -0.37
C SER A 92 -20.74 -14.56 -0.08
N ASP A 93 -22.06 -14.49 0.05
CA ASP A 93 -22.78 -13.22 0.18
C ASP A 93 -22.65 -12.68 1.61
N GLN A 94 -21.68 -11.78 1.80
CA GLN A 94 -21.31 -11.29 3.12
C GLN A 94 -21.03 -9.80 3.09
N LEU A 95 -21.55 -9.10 4.09
CA LEU A 95 -21.20 -7.73 4.41
C LEU A 95 -20.32 -7.70 5.66
N VAL A 96 -19.12 -7.16 5.53
CA VAL A 96 -18.22 -6.87 6.66
C VAL A 96 -18.04 -5.37 6.75
N LEU A 97 -18.51 -4.76 7.84
CA LEU A 97 -18.54 -3.31 8.02
C LEU A 97 -17.94 -2.93 9.36
N ALA A 98 -16.95 -2.04 9.33
CA ALA A 98 -16.46 -1.35 10.51
C ALA A 98 -16.97 0.09 10.53
N ASP A 99 -17.59 0.49 11.64
CA ASP A 99 -18.17 1.82 11.84
C ASP A 99 -17.24 2.78 12.61
N GLY A 100 -16.09 2.29 13.06
CA GLY A 100 -15.11 2.99 13.89
C GLY A 100 -14.97 2.38 15.29
N GLU A 101 -15.99 1.69 15.78
CA GLU A 101 -16.01 1.08 17.12
C GLU A 101 -16.20 -0.43 17.06
N SER A 102 -17.12 -0.87 16.21
CA SER A 102 -17.55 -2.25 16.06
C SER A 102 -17.27 -2.77 14.65
N LEU A 103 -17.00 -4.07 14.56
CA LEU A 103 -17.03 -4.83 13.33
C LEU A 103 -18.35 -5.63 13.28
N TRP A 104 -19.12 -5.36 12.24
CA TRP A 104 -20.35 -6.06 11.89
C TRP A 104 -20.06 -7.02 10.74
N ILE A 105 -20.42 -8.29 10.91
CA ILE A 105 -20.33 -9.32 9.87
C ILE A 105 -21.74 -9.84 9.66
N TYR A 106 -22.33 -9.56 8.51
CA TYR A 106 -23.63 -10.10 8.12
C TYR A 106 -23.43 -11.13 7.02
N ASP A 107 -23.65 -12.39 7.37
CA ASP A 107 -23.76 -13.49 6.42
C ASP A 107 -25.21 -13.53 5.92
N ARG A 108 -25.43 -13.19 4.64
CA ARG A 108 -26.77 -13.06 4.08
C ARG A 108 -27.40 -14.42 3.78
N ASP A 109 -26.57 -15.41 3.46
CA ASP A 109 -27.02 -16.78 3.18
C ASP A 109 -27.51 -17.48 4.46
N LEU A 110 -26.86 -17.19 5.58
CA LEU A 110 -27.25 -17.70 6.90
C LEU A 110 -28.24 -16.81 7.66
N GLU A 111 -28.58 -15.65 7.09
CA GLU A 111 -29.38 -14.61 7.77
C GLU A 111 -28.87 -14.31 9.19
N GLN A 112 -27.55 -14.19 9.35
CA GLN A 112 -26.89 -14.10 10.65
C GLN A 112 -25.95 -12.89 10.75
N VAL A 113 -26.09 -12.10 11.82
CA VAL A 113 -25.20 -10.98 12.13
C VAL A 113 -24.32 -11.32 13.32
N THR A 114 -23.01 -11.20 13.14
CA THR A 114 -22.02 -11.23 14.22
C THR A 114 -21.49 -9.83 14.46
N VAL A 115 -21.42 -9.40 15.72
CA VAL A 115 -20.78 -8.15 16.12
C VAL A 115 -19.62 -8.38 17.07
N ARG A 116 -18.50 -7.71 16.82
CA ARG A 116 -17.25 -7.81 17.58
C ARG A 116 -16.63 -6.42 17.77
N PRO A 117 -15.89 -6.16 18.86
CA PRO A 117 -15.08 -4.94 18.98
C PRO A 117 -14.07 -4.84 17.82
N LEU A 118 -13.95 -3.66 17.19
CA LEU A 118 -13.08 -3.49 16.01
C LEU A 118 -11.61 -3.79 16.32
N ASN A 119 -11.17 -3.46 17.54
CA ASN A 119 -9.77 -3.59 17.94
C ASN A 119 -9.24 -5.02 17.84
N THR A 120 -10.06 -6.03 18.09
CA THR A 120 -9.72 -7.47 18.04
C THR A 120 -10.10 -8.15 16.72
N ALA A 121 -10.93 -7.53 15.89
CA ALA A 121 -11.64 -8.23 14.82
C ALA A 121 -11.09 -8.01 13.39
N LEU A 122 -10.18 -7.04 13.20
CA LEU A 122 -9.52 -6.83 11.91
C LEU A 122 -8.57 -7.98 11.51
N GLU A 123 -8.15 -8.77 12.49
CA GLU A 123 -7.23 -9.90 12.29
C GLU A 123 -7.94 -11.00 11.51
N GLY A 124 -7.43 -11.32 10.31
CA GLY A 124 -7.97 -12.36 9.43
C GLY A 124 -8.91 -11.87 8.33
N LEU A 125 -9.25 -10.58 8.28
CA LEU A 125 -10.04 -10.01 7.19
C LEU A 125 -9.15 -9.53 6.04
N PRO A 126 -9.41 -9.94 4.78
CA PRO A 126 -8.60 -9.51 3.64
C PRO A 126 -8.48 -7.98 3.51
N PRO A 127 -9.56 -7.17 3.68
CA PRO A 127 -9.45 -5.71 3.59
C PRO A 127 -8.73 -5.08 4.78
N GLY A 128 -8.74 -5.73 5.95
CA GLY A 128 -8.12 -5.21 7.17
C GLY A 128 -6.62 -4.95 7.01
N LEU A 129 -5.96 -5.72 6.15
CA LEU A 129 -4.55 -5.57 5.79
C LEU A 129 -4.27 -4.29 5.01
N LEU A 130 -5.21 -3.81 4.18
CA LEU A 130 -5.02 -2.59 3.41
C LEU A 130 -5.40 -1.33 4.19
N ILE A 131 -6.24 -1.45 5.23
CA ILE A 131 -6.90 -0.30 5.86
C ILE A 131 -6.21 0.10 7.16
N GLY A 132 -5.57 -0.83 7.86
CA GLY A 132 -4.79 -0.58 9.09
C GLY A 132 -3.28 -0.52 8.84
N PRO A 133 -2.70 0.64 8.45
CA PRO A 133 -1.27 0.76 8.14
C PRO A 133 -0.37 0.32 9.30
N ASP A 134 -0.63 0.82 10.52
CA ASP A 134 0.21 0.51 11.69
C ASP A 134 0.16 -0.98 12.04
N ARG A 135 -1.00 -1.61 11.86
CA ARG A 135 -1.20 -3.04 12.10
C ARG A 135 -0.48 -3.89 11.05
N LEU A 136 -0.51 -3.46 9.79
CA LEU A 136 0.19 -4.16 8.72
C LEU A 136 1.71 -4.03 8.91
N LEU A 137 2.21 -2.82 9.13
CA LEU A 137 3.65 -2.56 9.19
C LEU A 137 4.33 -3.16 10.43
N SER A 138 3.62 -3.28 11.56
CA SER A 138 4.17 -3.84 12.81
C SER A 138 4.09 -5.37 12.91
N LYS A 139 3.21 -6.04 12.14
CA LYS A 139 2.98 -7.49 12.25
C LYS A 139 3.66 -8.33 11.19
N PHE A 140 4.26 -7.71 10.18
CA PHE A 140 4.84 -8.41 9.03
C PHE A 140 6.28 -7.98 8.77
N ARG A 141 7.10 -8.93 8.30
CA ARG A 141 8.36 -8.64 7.62
C ARG A 141 8.11 -8.50 6.13
N PHE A 142 8.72 -7.50 5.52
CA PHE A 142 8.53 -7.19 4.10
C PHE A 142 9.77 -7.54 3.28
N GLU A 143 9.54 -8.12 2.11
CA GLU A 143 10.56 -8.47 1.14
C GLU A 143 10.09 -8.04 -0.25
N ALA A 144 10.91 -7.26 -0.97
CA ALA A 144 10.63 -6.94 -2.35
C ALA A 144 10.88 -8.18 -3.23
N LEU A 145 9.93 -8.48 -4.11
CA LEU A 145 10.04 -9.54 -5.10
C LEU A 145 10.33 -8.95 -6.49
N PRO A 146 10.82 -9.75 -7.44
CA PRO A 146 10.98 -9.31 -8.82
C PRO A 146 9.69 -8.74 -9.42
N ASP A 147 9.82 -7.68 -10.21
CA ASP A 147 8.71 -7.14 -10.98
C ASP A 147 8.19 -8.20 -11.96
N GLN A 148 6.87 -8.41 -11.99
CA GLN A 148 6.23 -9.42 -12.84
C GLN A 148 4.85 -8.93 -13.28
N GLY A 149 4.53 -9.13 -14.57
CA GLY A 149 3.24 -8.73 -15.13
C GLY A 149 3.00 -7.21 -15.09
N GLY A 150 4.07 -6.41 -15.15
CA GLY A 150 4.02 -4.95 -15.02
C GLY A 150 3.85 -4.44 -13.58
N LEU A 151 3.75 -5.32 -12.59
CA LEU A 151 3.55 -4.97 -11.20
C LEU A 151 4.84 -5.06 -10.39
N GLN A 152 4.94 -4.20 -9.38
CA GLN A 152 5.97 -4.27 -8.35
C GLN A 152 5.45 -5.10 -7.19
N TRP A 153 6.18 -6.12 -6.80
CA TRP A 153 5.71 -7.09 -5.84
C TRP A 153 6.38 -6.93 -4.49
N LEU A 154 5.57 -6.99 -3.44
CA LEU A 154 6.00 -6.99 -2.05
C LEU A 154 5.42 -8.23 -1.37
N ARG A 155 6.26 -9.05 -0.77
CA ARG A 155 5.85 -10.12 0.13
C ARG A 155 5.83 -9.61 1.56
N ALA A 156 4.75 -9.88 2.28
CA ALA A 156 4.60 -9.64 3.70
C ALA A 156 4.43 -10.99 4.41
N THR A 157 5.38 -11.33 5.28
CA THR A 157 5.38 -12.59 6.05
C THR A 157 5.11 -12.27 7.52
N PRO A 158 4.10 -12.90 8.18
CA PRO A 158 3.82 -12.65 9.59
C PRO A 158 5.07 -12.82 10.46
N ILE A 159 5.33 -11.87 11.36
CA ILE A 159 6.42 -11.98 12.35
C ILE A 159 6.10 -13.11 13.32
N GLU A 160 4.86 -13.12 13.82
CA GLU A 160 4.28 -14.19 14.63
C GLU A 160 3.28 -14.97 13.77
N ARG A 161 3.43 -16.29 13.72
CA ARG A 161 2.45 -17.13 13.03
C ARG A 161 1.19 -17.22 13.87
N GLN A 162 0.12 -16.62 13.36
CA GLN A 162 -1.23 -16.82 13.86
C GLN A 162 -2.10 -17.30 12.70
N GLY A 163 -2.78 -18.43 12.89
CA GLY A 163 -3.64 -19.04 11.87
C GLY A 163 -2.88 -19.74 10.74
N LEU A 164 -3.50 -19.81 9.57
CA LEU A 164 -3.04 -20.62 8.43
C LEU A 164 -2.24 -19.83 7.37
N THR A 165 -2.11 -18.51 7.53
CA THR A 165 -1.44 -17.64 6.55
C THR A 165 0.06 -17.88 6.58
N GLU A 166 0.62 -18.28 5.45
CA GLU A 166 2.07 -18.36 5.24
C GLU A 166 2.65 -16.98 4.90
N HIS A 167 2.07 -16.32 3.90
CA HIS A 167 2.49 -14.99 3.46
C HIS A 167 1.38 -14.28 2.67
N ILE A 168 1.53 -12.97 2.53
CA ILE A 168 0.71 -12.13 1.67
C ILE A 168 1.61 -11.55 0.58
N SER A 169 1.15 -11.51 -0.67
CA SER A 169 1.84 -10.82 -1.76
C SER A 169 0.98 -9.65 -2.25
N LEU A 170 1.58 -8.47 -2.37
CA LEU A 170 0.94 -7.23 -2.82
C LEU A 170 1.61 -6.78 -4.12
N GLY A 171 0.81 -6.61 -5.17
CA GLY A 171 1.24 -6.14 -6.48
C GLY A 171 0.78 -4.71 -6.73
N PHE A 172 1.73 -3.81 -7.03
CA PHE A 172 1.48 -2.38 -7.23
C PHE A 172 1.73 -1.93 -8.66
N SER A 173 0.91 -1.01 -9.13
CA SER A 173 1.15 -0.20 -10.32
C SER A 173 0.91 1.26 -9.97
N GLN A 174 1.85 2.15 -10.32
CA GLN A 174 1.77 3.58 -10.01
C GLN A 174 1.45 3.85 -8.52
N ALA A 175 2.08 3.10 -7.62
CA ALA A 175 1.83 3.15 -6.17
C ALA A 175 0.40 2.80 -5.72
N MET A 176 -0.45 2.25 -6.60
CA MET A 176 -1.79 1.77 -6.26
C MET A 176 -1.82 0.24 -6.23
N PRO A 177 -2.43 -0.39 -5.21
CA PRO A 177 -2.62 -1.83 -5.16
C PRO A 177 -3.47 -2.29 -6.35
N GLN A 178 -2.96 -3.25 -7.10
CA GLN A 178 -3.65 -3.92 -8.20
C GLN A 178 -4.02 -5.35 -7.81
N VAL A 179 -3.17 -6.00 -7.03
CA VAL A 179 -3.40 -7.38 -6.59
C VAL A 179 -2.99 -7.53 -5.13
N MET A 180 -3.78 -8.29 -4.39
CA MET A 180 -3.37 -8.91 -3.14
C MET A 180 -3.59 -10.42 -3.23
N GLN A 181 -2.65 -11.19 -2.72
CA GLN A 181 -2.75 -12.63 -2.62
C GLN A 181 -2.42 -13.06 -1.20
N ILE A 182 -3.30 -13.86 -0.59
CA ILE A 182 -3.08 -14.48 0.71
C ILE A 182 -2.86 -15.96 0.47
N THR A 183 -1.69 -16.49 0.86
CA THR A 183 -1.31 -17.89 0.67
C THR A 183 -1.24 -18.60 2.02
N ASP A 184 -1.82 -19.79 2.11
CA ASP A 184 -1.79 -20.69 3.27
C ASP A 184 -0.56 -21.61 3.26
N LEU A 185 -0.28 -22.26 4.39
CA LEU A 185 0.83 -23.23 4.52
C LEU A 185 0.74 -24.44 3.57
N GLY A 186 -0.42 -24.67 2.96
CA GLY A 186 -0.63 -25.73 1.97
C GLY A 186 -0.32 -25.30 0.53
N GLY A 187 -0.01 -24.02 0.30
CA GLY A 187 0.18 -23.41 -1.02
C GLY A 187 -1.14 -23.04 -1.72
N ARG A 188 -2.26 -23.00 -0.99
CA ARG A 188 -3.56 -22.55 -1.51
C ARG A 188 -3.82 -21.14 -1.03
N GLY A 189 -4.86 -20.49 -1.52
CA GLY A 189 -5.11 -19.13 -1.10
C GLY A 189 -6.25 -18.44 -1.81
N MET A 190 -6.26 -17.12 -1.61
CA MET A 190 -7.21 -16.20 -2.23
C MET A 190 -6.44 -15.08 -2.90
N ARG A 191 -6.85 -14.76 -4.13
CA ARG A 191 -6.38 -13.59 -4.88
C ARG A 191 -7.50 -12.57 -4.98
N TYR A 192 -7.14 -11.33 -4.75
CA TYR A 192 -7.98 -10.13 -4.80
C TYR A 192 -7.43 -9.21 -5.88
N GLU A 193 -8.22 -8.95 -6.91
CA GLU A 193 -7.86 -8.11 -8.05
C GLU A 193 -8.59 -6.79 -7.95
N PHE A 194 -7.86 -5.71 -7.66
CA PHE A 194 -8.43 -4.38 -7.46
C PHE A 194 -8.58 -3.64 -8.78
N SER A 195 -9.72 -2.97 -8.96
CA SER A 195 -10.03 -2.22 -10.17
C SER A 195 -10.95 -1.04 -9.86
N ASN A 196 -11.02 -0.07 -10.78
CA ASN A 196 -11.91 1.08 -10.68
C ASN A 196 -11.79 1.84 -9.35
N TRP A 197 -10.55 2.15 -8.95
CA TRP A 197 -10.28 2.98 -7.79
C TRP A 197 -10.90 4.37 -7.96
N GLN A 198 -11.74 4.75 -7.01
CA GLN A 198 -12.31 6.09 -6.88
C GLN A 198 -11.79 6.70 -5.59
N LEU A 199 -10.81 7.59 -5.72
CA LEU A 199 -10.19 8.26 -4.58
C LEU A 199 -11.07 9.43 -4.12
N GLY A 200 -11.06 9.69 -2.81
CA GLY A 200 -11.76 10.81 -2.21
C GLY A 200 -12.81 10.39 -1.18
N PRO A 201 -13.53 11.38 -0.60
CA PRO A 201 -14.42 11.15 0.51
C PRO A 201 -15.52 10.15 0.19
N VAL A 202 -15.73 9.20 1.09
CA VAL A 202 -16.88 8.29 1.09
C VAL A 202 -17.91 8.80 2.10
N ALA A 203 -19.18 8.83 1.73
CA ALA A 203 -20.24 9.29 2.62
C ALA A 203 -20.30 8.45 3.91
N ALA A 204 -20.38 9.10 5.07
CA ALA A 204 -20.38 8.43 6.37
C ALA A 204 -21.52 7.40 6.53
N SER A 205 -22.64 7.60 5.84
CA SER A 205 -23.77 6.65 5.81
C SER A 205 -23.40 5.27 5.25
N GLN A 206 -22.35 5.16 4.44
CA GLN A 206 -21.87 3.89 3.91
C GLN A 206 -21.29 2.99 5.01
N PHE A 207 -20.85 3.57 6.12
CA PHE A 207 -20.26 2.87 7.26
C PHE A 207 -21.23 2.70 8.42
N ARG A 208 -22.54 2.86 8.18
CA ARG A 208 -23.58 2.56 9.18
C ARG A 208 -24.20 1.21 8.86
N PHE A 209 -24.12 0.28 9.81
CA PHE A 209 -24.88 -0.96 9.72
C PHE A 209 -26.35 -0.71 10.06
N VAL A 210 -27.26 -1.28 9.25
CA VAL A 210 -28.71 -1.25 9.51
C VAL A 210 -29.15 -2.70 9.68
N MET A 211 -29.63 -3.03 10.87
CA MET A 211 -30.08 -4.39 11.20
C MET A 211 -31.28 -4.78 10.31
N PRO A 212 -31.20 -5.87 9.53
CA PRO A 212 -32.35 -6.39 8.81
C PRO A 212 -33.43 -6.86 9.78
N LYS A 213 -34.70 -6.78 9.37
CA LYS A 213 -35.80 -7.37 10.13
C LYS A 213 -35.63 -8.89 10.08
N SER A 214 -35.67 -9.57 11.23
CA SER A 214 -35.68 -11.04 11.35
C SER A 214 -34.32 -11.76 11.23
N VAL A 215 -33.21 -11.13 11.61
CA VAL A 215 -31.87 -11.75 11.60
C VAL A 215 -31.37 -12.05 13.01
N ASP A 216 -30.75 -13.21 13.18
CA ASP A 216 -30.12 -13.61 14.44
C ASP A 216 -28.86 -12.77 14.73
N LEU A 217 -28.77 -12.22 15.94
CA LEU A 217 -27.64 -11.41 16.39
C LEU A 217 -26.76 -12.20 17.37
N ILE A 218 -25.53 -12.47 16.97
CA ILE A 218 -24.48 -13.04 17.82
C ILE A 218 -23.54 -11.93 18.27
N ARG A 219 -23.46 -11.72 19.59
CA ARG A 219 -22.51 -10.79 20.21
C ARG A 219 -21.33 -11.58 20.76
N MET A 220 -20.13 -11.33 20.24
CA MET A 220 -18.93 -11.90 20.83
C MET A 220 -18.39 -10.96 21.89
N ALA A 221 -18.39 -11.42 23.15
CA ALA A 221 -17.77 -10.70 24.25
C ALA A 221 -16.24 -10.78 24.17
N ARG A 222 -15.60 -9.86 24.88
CA ARG A 222 -14.15 -9.67 24.93
C ARG A 222 -13.44 -10.83 25.62
#